data_AF-A0A1C6VSB7-F1
#
_entry.id   AF-A0A1C6VSB7-F1
#
_cell.length_a   1.000
_cell.length_b   1.000
_cell.length_c   1.000
_cell.angle_alpha   90.00
_cell.angle_beta   90.00
_cell.angle_gamma   90.00
#
_symmetry.space_group_name_H-M   'P 1'
#
loop_
_entity.id
_entity.type
_entity.pdbx_description
1 polymer ?
#
loop_
_entity_poly.entity_id
_entity_poly.type
_entity_poly.pdbx_seq_one_letter_code
_entity_poly.pdbx_strand_id
1 'polypeptide(L)'
;MRRFLPGSDPVDYDFQTTVGLLARYGEPIFVALDRLREVDFLFSRMALLHQDAIDPELLFRQTLPPVAVGTRLGLEPTALAEYVRIYALGQTLVLNNMDRHLDLSASYSLRDPALLLADVNSTMCFAVTSVLTMIREASLSPAGRRALPVMARVTAGIVQSMHDNYAGRFDVAALDHPERLVAWYRTDDRSRHLGSGFYSSGLLGLLAYAAQPVPDGLGEVLRKMRRLRQRVDELADLFEDAATGLVSYPVARGLADPSVSADLRVLIDRLWARARHVIGARRGDAAELNRALVGDLELVEVHRAVLETLISSGIMRECRQEADGLWSEIALDLAAADPRFGEPLTAVIDLKRALLDRLESNGWQDDPPPHTFLDMVEAAGMEGRHGER
;
A
#
# COMPACT_ATOMS: atom_id res chain seq x y z
N MET A 1 4.28 -21.96 8.07
CA MET A 1 3.58 -21.56 6.85
C MET A 1 4.43 -22.00 5.68
N ARG A 2 3.82 -22.43 4.56
CA ARG A 2 4.56 -22.86 3.37
C ARG A 2 5.31 -21.63 2.80
N ARG A 3 6.56 -21.80 2.36
CA ARG A 3 7.30 -20.76 1.62
C ARG A 3 6.80 -20.69 0.19
N PHE A 4 6.80 -19.49 -0.40
CA PHE A 4 6.67 -19.37 -1.84
C PHE A 4 7.94 -19.87 -2.52
N LEU A 5 7.79 -20.73 -3.53
CA LEU A 5 8.91 -21.30 -4.29
C LEU A 5 8.74 -20.96 -5.77
N PRO A 6 9.84 -20.68 -6.52
CA PRO A 6 9.78 -20.47 -7.96
C PRO A 6 9.02 -21.60 -8.67
N GLY A 7 8.07 -21.24 -9.54
CA GLY A 7 7.22 -22.18 -10.26
C GLY A 7 6.00 -22.68 -9.48
N SER A 8 5.76 -22.18 -8.27
CA SER A 8 4.47 -22.36 -7.58
C SER A 8 3.40 -21.51 -8.27
N ASP A 9 2.15 -21.97 -8.23
CA ASP A 9 1.01 -21.14 -8.65
C ASP A 9 0.87 -19.94 -7.68
N PRO A 10 1.05 -18.70 -8.17
CA PRO A 10 0.96 -17.51 -7.31
C PRO A 10 -0.45 -17.26 -6.79
N VAL A 11 -1.50 -17.68 -7.53
CA VAL A 11 -2.90 -17.49 -7.14
C VAL A 11 -3.27 -18.45 -6.02
N ASP A 12 -2.98 -19.75 -6.18
CA ASP A 12 -3.20 -20.73 -5.11
C ASP A 12 -2.37 -20.39 -3.87
N TYR A 13 -1.11 -19.97 -4.04
CA TYR A 13 -0.28 -19.58 -2.91
C TYR A 13 -0.85 -18.40 -2.14
N ASP A 14 -1.31 -17.35 -2.83
CA ASP A 14 -1.97 -16.19 -2.23
C ASP A 14 -3.18 -16.61 -1.39
N PHE A 15 -4.08 -17.41 -1.99
CA PHE A 15 -5.28 -17.90 -1.30
C PHE A 15 -4.92 -18.71 -0.05
N GLN A 16 -4.12 -19.78 -0.18
CA GLN A 16 -3.80 -20.68 0.93
C GLN A 16 -3.04 -19.98 2.05
N THR A 17 -2.12 -19.10 1.70
CA THR A 17 -1.31 -18.36 2.66
C THR A 17 -2.15 -17.33 3.40
N THR A 18 -2.99 -16.57 2.70
CA THR A 18 -3.89 -15.59 3.30
C THR A 18 -4.92 -16.25 4.22
N VAL A 19 -5.53 -17.37 3.79
CA VAL A 19 -6.42 -18.18 4.64
C VAL A 19 -5.72 -18.64 5.92
N GLY A 20 -4.50 -19.17 5.80
CA GLY A 20 -3.71 -19.59 6.97
C GLY A 20 -3.33 -18.45 7.91
N LEU A 21 -3.09 -17.24 7.37
CA LEU A 21 -2.82 -16.04 8.14
C LEU A 21 -4.07 -15.51 8.84
N LEU A 22 -5.23 -15.50 8.17
CA LEU A 22 -6.53 -15.17 8.74
C LEU A 22 -6.88 -16.09 9.91
N ALA A 23 -6.81 -17.41 9.70
CA ALA A 23 -7.14 -18.39 10.74
C ALA A 23 -6.26 -18.25 11.99
N ARG A 24 -5.01 -17.78 11.83
CA ARG A 24 -4.04 -17.68 12.93
C ARG A 24 -4.00 -16.31 13.61
N TYR A 25 -4.21 -15.24 12.86
CA TYR A 25 -3.95 -13.87 13.31
C TYR A 25 -5.10 -12.90 13.02
N GLY A 26 -6.20 -13.37 12.42
CA GLY A 26 -7.34 -12.53 12.03
C GLY A 26 -8.14 -12.00 13.21
N GLU A 27 -8.33 -12.80 14.27
CA GLU A 27 -9.24 -12.46 15.38
C GLU A 27 -9.00 -11.06 15.99
N PRO A 28 -7.77 -10.64 16.37
CA PRO A 28 -7.54 -9.28 16.86
C PRO A 28 -7.91 -8.18 15.86
N ILE A 29 -7.76 -8.43 14.56
CA ILE A 29 -8.07 -7.48 13.49
C ILE A 29 -9.58 -7.32 13.36
N PHE A 30 -10.34 -8.41 13.40
CA PHE A 30 -11.81 -8.33 13.36
C PHE A 30 -12.41 -7.71 14.63
N VAL A 31 -11.86 -8.01 15.81
CA VAL A 31 -12.26 -7.32 17.04
C VAL A 31 -11.96 -5.82 16.94
N ALA A 32 -10.85 -5.42 16.33
CA ALA A 32 -10.56 -4.02 16.09
C ALA A 32 -11.51 -3.38 15.07
N LEU A 33 -11.89 -4.10 14.01
CA LEU A 33 -12.88 -3.67 13.02
C LEU A 33 -14.22 -3.36 13.67
N ASP A 34 -14.72 -4.24 14.55
CA ASP A 34 -15.98 -4.00 15.26
C ASP A 34 -15.89 -2.75 16.15
N ARG A 35 -14.79 -2.60 16.90
CA ARG A 35 -14.55 -1.41 17.74
C ARG A 35 -14.36 -0.13 16.92
N LEU A 36 -13.86 -0.23 15.69
CA LEU A 36 -13.77 0.92 14.79
C LEU A 36 -15.16 1.34 14.32
N ARG A 37 -16.07 0.39 14.04
CA ARG A 37 -17.45 0.70 13.65
C ARG A 37 -18.24 1.40 14.75
N GLU A 38 -17.87 1.17 16.01
CA GLU A 38 -18.45 1.80 17.21
C GLU A 38 -17.88 3.21 17.51
N VAL A 39 -16.96 3.73 16.68
CA VAL A 39 -16.42 5.08 16.91
C VAL A 39 -17.49 6.14 16.67
N ASP A 40 -17.90 6.80 17.74
CA ASP A 40 -18.87 7.89 17.68
C ASP A 40 -18.26 9.17 17.12
N PHE A 41 -18.92 9.70 16.08
CA PHE A 41 -18.66 11.02 15.54
C PHE A 41 -19.82 11.96 15.85
N LEU A 42 -19.51 13.22 16.17
CA LEU A 42 -20.52 14.25 16.48
C LEU A 42 -21.52 14.49 15.34
N PHE A 43 -21.08 14.32 14.09
CA PHE A 43 -21.89 14.56 12.90
C PHE A 43 -22.06 13.27 12.10
N SER A 44 -23.30 12.92 11.75
CA SER A 44 -23.63 11.69 11.01
C SER A 44 -22.90 11.56 9.67
N ARG A 45 -22.61 12.68 8.98
CA ARG A 45 -21.83 12.66 7.74
C ARG A 45 -20.39 12.18 7.97
N MET A 46 -19.79 12.51 9.10
CA MET A 46 -18.45 12.04 9.45
C MET A 46 -18.46 10.55 9.79
N ALA A 47 -19.51 10.08 10.46
CA ALA A 47 -19.71 8.66 10.69
C ALA A 47 -19.81 7.87 9.37
N LEU A 48 -20.53 8.39 8.37
CA LEU A 48 -20.61 7.75 7.05
C LEU A 48 -19.24 7.66 6.35
N LEU A 49 -18.45 8.74 6.36
CA LEU A 49 -17.08 8.74 5.80
C LEU A 49 -16.17 7.75 6.53
N HIS A 50 -16.32 7.64 7.84
CA HIS A 50 -15.57 6.67 8.64
C HIS A 50 -15.93 5.23 8.28
N GLN A 51 -17.23 4.92 8.19
CA GLN A 51 -17.68 3.58 7.81
C GLN A 51 -17.23 3.21 6.40
N ASP A 52 -17.26 4.16 5.46
CA ASP A 52 -16.76 3.96 4.11
C ASP A 52 -15.24 3.69 4.10
N ALA A 53 -14.48 4.43 4.90
CA ALA A 53 -13.03 4.26 5.03
C ALA A 53 -12.62 2.91 5.64
N ILE A 54 -13.52 2.23 6.38
CA ILE A 54 -13.27 0.90 6.94
C ILE A 54 -13.34 -0.13 5.82
N ASP A 55 -12.17 -0.51 5.33
CA ASP A 55 -11.97 -1.64 4.43
C ASP A 55 -11.31 -2.80 5.21
N PRO A 56 -12.04 -3.92 5.45
CA PRO A 56 -11.51 -5.08 6.15
C PRO A 56 -10.28 -5.71 5.50
N GLU A 57 -10.25 -5.80 4.16
CA GLU A 57 -9.13 -6.39 3.43
C GLU A 57 -7.88 -5.51 3.58
N LEU A 58 -8.05 -4.19 3.40
CA LEU A 58 -6.96 -3.24 3.55
C LEU A 58 -6.42 -3.24 4.99
N LEU A 59 -7.31 -3.18 5.98
CA LEU A 59 -6.93 -3.22 7.39
C LEU A 59 -6.21 -4.53 7.71
N PHE A 60 -6.68 -5.66 7.21
CA PHE A 60 -5.98 -6.93 7.34
C PHE A 60 -4.57 -6.86 6.75
N ARG A 61 -4.43 -6.47 5.48
CA ARG A 61 -3.12 -6.38 4.80
C ARG A 61 -2.13 -5.46 5.50
N GLN A 62 -2.59 -4.34 6.04
CA GLN A 62 -1.72 -3.35 6.69
C GLN A 62 -1.39 -3.69 8.15
N THR A 63 -2.26 -4.41 8.85
CA THR A 63 -2.12 -4.69 10.29
C THR A 63 -1.68 -6.12 10.59
N LEU A 64 -1.74 -7.03 9.61
CA LEU A 64 -1.29 -8.41 9.77
C LEU A 64 0.16 -8.52 10.23
N PRO A 65 1.16 -7.78 9.68
CA PRO A 65 2.53 -7.89 10.17
C PRO A 65 2.68 -7.59 11.67
N PRO A 66 2.20 -6.44 12.21
CA PRO A 66 2.28 -6.21 13.65
C PRO A 66 1.41 -7.17 14.47
N VAL A 67 0.23 -7.58 14.01
CA VAL A 67 -0.60 -8.53 14.76
C VAL A 67 0.06 -9.91 14.87
N ALA A 68 0.65 -10.40 13.78
CA ALA A 68 1.33 -11.67 13.76
C ALA A 68 2.58 -11.66 14.67
N VAL A 69 3.40 -10.61 14.61
CA VAL A 69 4.54 -10.43 15.52
C VAL A 69 4.09 -10.29 16.96
N GLY A 70 3.07 -9.49 17.23
CA GLY A 70 2.55 -9.24 18.57
C GLY A 70 2.00 -10.50 19.23
N THR A 71 1.31 -11.34 18.45
CA THR A 71 0.87 -12.67 18.89
C THR A 71 2.06 -13.54 19.29
N ARG A 72 3.16 -13.52 18.51
CA ARG A 72 4.39 -14.27 18.82
C ARG A 72 5.17 -13.70 20.00
N LEU A 73 4.98 -12.41 20.31
CA LEU A 73 5.49 -11.78 21.53
C LEU A 73 4.63 -12.10 22.77
N GLY A 74 3.50 -12.80 22.60
CA GLY A 74 2.60 -13.18 23.69
C GLY A 74 1.63 -12.09 24.11
N LEU A 75 1.33 -11.12 23.23
CA LEU A 75 0.28 -10.15 23.50
C LEU A 75 -1.10 -10.79 23.34
N GLU A 76 -1.97 -10.50 24.30
CA GLU A 76 -3.37 -10.96 24.27
C GLU A 76 -4.15 -10.36 23.09
N PRO A 77 -5.10 -11.11 22.50
CA PRO A 77 -5.90 -10.63 21.37
C PRO A 77 -6.58 -9.28 21.61
N THR A 78 -7.04 -9.02 22.84
CA THR A 78 -7.71 -7.76 23.21
C THR A 78 -6.77 -6.56 23.19
N ALA A 79 -5.50 -6.75 23.59
CA ALA A 79 -4.46 -5.73 23.55
C ALA A 79 -3.98 -5.47 22.12
N LEU A 80 -3.90 -6.52 21.29
CA LEU A 80 -3.63 -6.38 19.86
C LEU A 80 -4.76 -5.64 19.14
N ALA A 81 -6.02 -5.92 19.48
CA ALA A 81 -7.15 -5.21 18.92
C ALA A 81 -7.17 -3.71 19.32
N GLU A 82 -6.79 -3.37 20.56
CA GLU A 82 -6.57 -1.98 20.97
C GLU A 82 -5.47 -1.32 20.12
N TYR A 83 -4.32 -1.97 19.97
CA TYR A 83 -3.21 -1.48 19.16
C TYR A 83 -3.63 -1.24 17.69
N VAL A 84 -4.31 -2.22 17.08
CA VAL A 84 -4.80 -2.13 15.70
C VAL A 84 -5.78 -0.97 15.53
N ARG A 85 -6.70 -0.76 16.48
CA ARG A 85 -7.64 0.37 16.45
C ARG A 85 -6.91 1.71 16.49
N ILE A 86 -5.92 1.87 17.37
CA ILE A 86 -5.10 3.09 17.45
C ILE A 86 -4.38 3.32 16.11
N TYR A 87 -3.72 2.29 15.60
CA TYR A 87 -2.98 2.37 14.34
C TYR A 87 -3.89 2.71 13.14
N ALA A 88 -5.05 2.06 13.04
CA ALA A 88 -6.00 2.29 11.97
C ALA A 88 -6.52 3.75 11.93
N LEU A 89 -6.90 4.29 13.10
CA LEU A 89 -7.36 5.69 13.24
C LEU A 89 -6.26 6.70 12.90
N GLY A 90 -5.01 6.39 13.25
CA GLY A 90 -3.88 7.28 13.05
C GLY A 90 -3.26 7.26 11.67
N GLN A 91 -3.39 6.12 10.98
CA GLN A 91 -2.66 5.85 9.76
C GLN A 91 -3.56 5.28 8.67
N THR A 92 -4.03 4.03 8.79
CA THR A 92 -4.69 3.33 7.68
C THR A 92 -5.86 4.11 7.11
N LEU A 93 -6.81 4.53 7.95
CA LEU A 93 -8.02 5.22 7.49
C LEU A 93 -7.70 6.60 6.92
N VAL A 94 -6.74 7.31 7.53
CA VAL A 94 -6.34 8.65 7.10
C VAL A 94 -5.58 8.61 5.78
N LEU A 95 -4.52 7.79 5.72
CA LEU A 95 -3.65 7.71 4.56
C LEU A 95 -4.40 7.17 3.36
N ASN A 96 -5.21 6.12 3.52
CA ASN A 96 -6.00 5.56 2.42
C ASN A 96 -7.00 6.57 1.84
N ASN A 97 -7.66 7.35 2.70
CA ASN A 97 -8.53 8.43 2.22
C ASN A 97 -7.75 9.53 1.51
N MET A 98 -6.56 9.90 1.99
CA MET A 98 -5.70 10.87 1.29
C MET A 98 -5.23 10.33 -0.07
N ASP A 99 -4.77 9.08 -0.11
CA ASP A 99 -4.25 8.39 -1.30
C ASP A 99 -5.27 8.43 -2.44
N ARG A 100 -6.53 8.09 -2.15
CA ARG A 100 -7.62 8.13 -3.15
C ARG A 100 -7.78 9.46 -3.84
N HIS A 101 -7.69 10.56 -3.08
CA HIS A 101 -7.81 11.89 -3.67
C HIS A 101 -6.56 12.30 -4.44
N LEU A 102 -5.39 11.89 -3.97
CA LEU A 102 -4.15 12.18 -4.65
C LEU A 102 -4.06 11.35 -5.93
N ASP A 103 -4.10 10.03 -5.85
CA ASP A 103 -3.87 9.12 -6.97
C ASP A 103 -5.07 8.95 -7.90
N LEU A 104 -6.18 9.64 -7.61
CA LEU A 104 -7.41 9.53 -8.37
C LEU A 104 -7.83 8.07 -8.48
N SER A 105 -7.72 7.27 -7.41
CA SER A 105 -8.00 5.83 -7.47
C SER A 105 -9.48 5.54 -7.19
N ALA A 106 -10.05 4.60 -7.96
CA ALA A 106 -11.45 4.16 -7.83
C ALA A 106 -11.58 2.83 -7.04
N SER A 107 -10.66 2.56 -6.11
CA SER A 107 -10.44 1.28 -5.43
C SER A 107 -11.54 0.89 -4.41
N TYR A 108 -12.78 0.83 -4.88
CA TYR A 108 -13.88 0.17 -4.19
C TYR A 108 -14.71 -0.70 -5.13
N SER A 109 -15.04 -1.88 -4.66
CA SER A 109 -15.95 -2.82 -5.33
C SER A 109 -17.44 -2.51 -5.13
N LEU A 110 -17.89 -1.69 -4.16
CA LEU A 110 -19.31 -1.28 -3.87
C LEU A 110 -19.30 -0.01 -2.95
N ARG A 111 -20.26 0.95 -2.87
CA ARG A 111 -21.69 1.03 -3.28
C ARG A 111 -22.33 2.44 -3.34
N ASP A 112 -21.68 3.56 -2.98
CA ASP A 112 -22.30 4.90 -3.05
C ASP A 112 -21.37 5.98 -3.65
N PRO A 113 -21.62 6.41 -4.90
CA PRO A 113 -20.91 7.53 -5.53
C PRO A 113 -20.92 8.80 -4.68
N ALA A 114 -21.95 9.03 -3.84
CA ALA A 114 -22.06 10.23 -3.00
C ALA A 114 -21.04 10.29 -1.85
N LEU A 115 -20.51 9.14 -1.41
CA LEU A 115 -19.47 9.06 -0.37
C LEU A 115 -18.05 9.15 -0.97
N LEU A 116 -17.87 8.65 -2.20
CA LEU A 116 -16.67 8.88 -3.02
C LEU A 116 -16.52 10.36 -3.42
N LEU A 117 -17.65 11.07 -3.55
CA LEU A 117 -17.77 12.52 -3.78
C LEU A 117 -17.42 13.38 -2.55
N ALA A 118 -16.80 12.83 -1.50
CA ALA A 118 -16.34 13.61 -0.37
C ALA A 118 -15.34 14.70 -0.82
N ASP A 119 -15.76 15.96 -0.78
CA ASP A 119 -14.89 17.12 -1.04
C ASP A 119 -13.59 17.03 -0.21
N VAL A 120 -12.48 17.55 -0.73
CA VAL A 120 -11.17 17.64 -0.05
C VAL A 120 -11.32 18.18 1.38
N ASN A 121 -12.24 19.13 1.58
CA ASN A 121 -12.58 19.65 2.90
C ASN A 121 -13.10 18.56 3.86
N SER A 122 -13.97 17.67 3.38
CA SER A 122 -14.51 16.54 4.16
C SER A 122 -13.41 15.55 4.54
N THR A 123 -12.52 15.23 3.60
CA THR A 123 -11.37 14.35 3.84
C THR A 123 -10.39 14.95 4.84
N MET A 124 -10.11 16.26 4.74
CA MET A 124 -9.29 16.95 5.73
C MET A 124 -9.93 16.93 7.13
N CYS A 125 -11.23 17.22 7.22
CA CYS A 125 -11.95 17.15 8.49
C CYS A 125 -11.96 15.73 9.06
N PHE A 126 -12.14 14.71 8.22
CA PHE A 126 -12.05 13.31 8.63
C PHE A 126 -10.65 12.98 9.14
N ALA A 127 -9.61 13.32 8.40
CA ALA A 127 -8.22 13.07 8.78
C ALA A 127 -7.88 13.69 10.15
N VAL A 128 -8.24 14.96 10.37
CA VAL A 128 -8.02 15.65 11.65
C VAL A 128 -8.81 14.96 12.77
N THR A 129 -10.07 14.63 12.54
CA THR A 129 -10.92 14.00 13.55
C THR A 129 -10.41 12.61 13.92
N SER A 130 -10.03 11.80 12.94
CA SER A 130 -9.46 10.46 13.14
C SER A 130 -8.14 10.51 13.91
N VAL A 131 -7.26 11.48 13.62
CA VAL A 131 -6.03 11.69 14.38
C VAL A 131 -6.32 12.11 15.82
N LEU A 132 -7.26 13.02 16.07
CA LEU A 132 -7.66 13.42 17.42
C LEU A 132 -8.27 12.24 18.21
N THR A 133 -9.08 11.42 17.54
CA THR A 133 -9.62 10.18 18.13
C THR A 133 -8.50 9.20 18.44
N MET A 134 -7.53 8.99 17.53
CA MET A 134 -6.33 8.17 17.82
C MET A 134 -5.62 8.69 19.08
N ILE A 135 -5.36 9.99 19.19
CA ILE A 135 -4.67 10.58 20.34
C ILE A 135 -5.45 10.29 21.63
N ARG A 136 -6.79 10.46 21.59
CA ARG A 136 -7.67 10.15 22.72
C ARG A 136 -7.54 8.67 23.10
N GLU A 137 -7.74 7.74 22.17
CA GLU A 137 -7.69 6.30 22.43
C GLU A 137 -6.31 5.87 22.97
N ALA A 138 -5.22 6.32 22.33
CA ALA A 138 -3.87 6.03 22.76
C ALA A 138 -3.55 6.59 24.16
N SER A 139 -4.18 7.69 24.56
CA SER A 139 -3.95 8.30 25.88
C SER A 139 -4.53 7.48 27.04
N LEU A 140 -5.48 6.58 26.77
CA LEU A 140 -6.20 5.79 27.77
C LEU A 140 -5.30 4.75 28.45
N SER A 141 -4.24 4.29 27.79
CA SER A 141 -3.33 3.27 28.31
C SER A 141 -1.87 3.71 28.28
N PRO A 142 -1.02 3.26 29.23
CA PRO A 142 0.43 3.48 29.15
C PRO A 142 1.05 2.90 27.86
N ALA A 143 0.50 1.81 27.34
CA ALA A 143 0.97 1.17 26.11
C ALA A 143 0.69 2.03 24.87
N GLY A 144 -0.54 2.54 24.73
CA GLY A 144 -0.90 3.47 23.67
C GLY A 144 -0.02 4.73 23.67
N ARG A 145 0.22 5.33 24.86
CA ARG A 145 1.09 6.51 25.00
C ARG A 145 2.53 6.29 24.54
N ARG A 146 3.07 5.06 24.68
CA ARG A 146 4.40 4.72 24.17
C ARG A 146 4.41 4.55 22.65
N ALA A 147 3.38 3.92 22.11
CA ALA A 147 3.28 3.61 20.68
C ALA A 147 3.07 4.86 19.81
N LEU A 148 2.23 5.78 20.29
CA LEU A 148 1.78 6.97 19.56
C LEU A 148 2.92 7.80 18.92
N PRO A 149 3.97 8.24 19.65
CA PRO A 149 5.03 9.06 19.06
C PRO A 149 5.83 8.33 17.98
N VAL A 150 5.97 7.00 18.09
CA VAL A 150 6.69 6.19 17.10
C VAL A 150 5.85 6.08 15.82
N MET A 151 4.55 5.76 15.95
CA MET A 151 3.63 5.68 14.82
C MET A 151 3.50 7.03 14.11
N ALA A 152 3.33 8.11 14.87
CA ALA A 152 3.19 9.47 14.34
C ALA A 152 4.42 9.92 13.54
N ARG A 153 5.64 9.60 14.01
CA ARG A 153 6.88 9.93 13.30
C ARG A 153 6.95 9.28 11.92
N VAL A 154 6.67 7.98 11.84
CA VAL A 154 6.72 7.26 10.55
C VAL A 154 5.58 7.74 9.64
N THR A 155 4.37 7.92 10.19
CA THR A 155 3.20 8.42 9.43
C THR A 155 3.46 9.80 8.83
N ALA A 156 4.07 10.71 9.60
CA ALA A 156 4.44 12.04 9.09
C ALA A 156 5.40 11.95 7.89
N GLY A 157 6.35 11.02 7.91
CA GLY A 157 7.23 10.77 6.76
C GLY A 157 6.49 10.26 5.53
N ILE A 158 5.47 9.42 5.70
CA ILE A 158 4.61 8.95 4.60
C ILE A 158 3.82 10.12 4.01
N VAL A 159 3.16 10.93 4.85
CA VAL A 159 2.39 12.10 4.40
C VAL A 159 3.28 13.10 3.65
N GLN A 160 4.50 13.35 4.12
CA GLN A 160 5.46 14.22 3.42
C GLN A 160 5.85 13.64 2.06
N SER A 161 6.07 12.32 1.97
CA SER A 161 6.34 11.67 0.69
C SER A 161 5.15 11.76 -0.27
N MET A 162 3.92 11.61 0.21
CA MET A 162 2.71 11.79 -0.60
C MET A 162 2.58 13.22 -1.14
N HIS A 163 2.86 14.22 -0.29
CA HIS A 163 2.90 15.62 -0.71
C HIS A 163 3.96 15.86 -1.79
N ASP A 164 5.18 15.38 -1.59
CA ASP A 164 6.28 15.59 -2.54
C ASP A 164 6.00 14.89 -3.88
N ASN A 165 5.42 13.69 -3.86
CA ASN A 165 4.95 13.01 -5.06
C ASN A 165 3.89 13.83 -5.80
N TYR A 166 2.88 14.33 -5.09
CA TYR A 166 1.85 15.17 -5.69
C TYR A 166 2.42 16.46 -6.29
N ALA A 167 3.32 17.13 -5.57
CA ALA A 167 3.97 18.37 -6.03
C ALA A 167 4.88 18.14 -7.26
N GLY A 168 5.43 16.94 -7.42
CA GLY A 168 6.28 16.54 -8.54
C GLY A 168 5.53 16.07 -9.78
N ARG A 169 4.19 16.13 -9.80
CA ARG A 169 3.40 15.65 -10.94
C ARG A 169 3.60 16.49 -12.19
N PHE A 170 3.71 15.82 -13.33
CA PHE A 170 3.94 16.39 -14.65
C PHE A 170 5.23 17.24 -14.73
N ASP A 171 6.22 16.93 -13.89
CA ASP A 171 7.52 17.59 -13.93
C ASP A 171 8.34 17.13 -15.14
N VAL A 172 8.37 17.97 -16.17
CA VAL A 172 9.14 17.72 -17.40
C VAL A 172 10.64 17.64 -17.10
N ALA A 173 11.14 18.35 -16.08
CA ALA A 173 12.56 18.28 -15.74
C ALA A 173 12.98 16.89 -15.23
N ALA A 174 12.04 16.12 -14.65
CA ALA A 174 12.27 14.74 -14.27
C ALA A 174 12.49 13.82 -15.48
N LEU A 175 11.95 14.17 -16.66
CA LEU A 175 12.17 13.46 -17.92
C LEU A 175 13.52 13.79 -18.58
N ASP A 176 14.09 14.96 -18.27
CA ASP A 176 15.38 15.41 -18.82
C ASP A 176 16.59 14.81 -18.10
N HIS A 177 16.42 14.35 -16.87
CA HIS A 177 17.49 13.80 -16.02
C HIS A 177 17.11 12.44 -15.38
N PRO A 178 16.73 11.43 -16.18
CA PRO A 178 16.24 10.15 -15.67
C PRO A 178 17.30 9.39 -14.86
N GLU A 179 18.58 9.59 -15.13
CA GLU A 179 19.68 9.01 -14.35
C GLU A 179 19.69 9.52 -12.90
N ARG A 180 19.31 10.79 -12.68
CA ARG A 180 19.18 11.35 -11.33
C ARG A 180 17.98 10.76 -10.60
N LEU A 181 16.89 10.51 -11.32
CA LEU A 181 15.71 9.88 -10.76
C LEU A 181 16.00 8.43 -10.35
N VAL A 182 16.68 7.65 -11.20
CA VAL A 182 17.13 6.29 -10.87
C VAL A 182 18.09 6.30 -9.67
N ALA A 183 19.01 7.28 -9.60
CA ALA A 183 19.91 7.43 -8.45
C ALA A 183 19.12 7.77 -7.17
N TRP A 184 18.19 8.72 -7.24
CA TRP A 184 17.29 9.09 -6.14
C TRP A 184 16.54 7.88 -5.60
N TYR A 185 15.92 7.07 -6.47
CA TYR A 185 15.26 5.81 -6.12
C TYR A 185 16.15 4.80 -5.37
N ARG A 186 17.48 4.87 -5.54
CA ARG A 186 18.44 3.95 -4.92
C ARG A 186 18.98 4.47 -3.59
N THR A 187 19.33 5.75 -3.53
CA THR A 187 20.17 6.30 -2.48
C THR A 187 19.46 7.27 -1.54
N ASP A 188 18.33 7.86 -1.96
CA ASP A 188 17.67 8.89 -1.15
C ASP A 188 16.67 8.26 -0.16
N ASP A 189 16.78 8.64 1.11
CA ASP A 189 15.87 8.20 2.18
C ASP A 189 14.47 8.82 2.05
N ARG A 190 14.32 9.88 1.23
CA ARG A 190 13.07 10.52 0.83
C ARG A 190 12.54 9.98 -0.50
N SER A 191 13.20 9.00 -1.10
CA SER A 191 12.72 8.42 -2.35
C SER A 191 11.35 7.79 -2.21
N ARG A 192 10.57 7.84 -3.30
CA ARG A 192 9.25 7.21 -3.38
C ARG A 192 9.29 5.72 -3.05
N HIS A 193 10.41 5.02 -3.32
CA HIS A 193 10.67 3.64 -2.88
C HIS A 193 10.54 3.40 -1.37
N LEU A 194 10.67 4.44 -0.56
CA LEU A 194 10.45 4.35 0.87
C LEU A 194 9.07 4.91 1.25
N GLY A 195 8.34 5.59 0.37
CA GLY A 195 7.04 6.22 0.66
C GLY A 195 6.04 5.31 1.36
N SER A 196 5.98 4.02 1.02
CA SER A 196 5.17 3.03 1.74
C SER A 196 5.79 2.63 3.10
N GLY A 197 5.48 3.37 4.17
CA GLY A 197 6.00 3.13 5.53
C GLY A 197 5.11 2.28 6.46
N PHE A 198 4.01 1.70 5.97
CA PHE A 198 2.99 1.00 6.78
C PHE A 198 3.59 -0.09 7.69
N TYR A 199 4.35 -1.04 7.14
CA TYR A 199 4.96 -2.12 7.93
C TYR A 199 5.91 -1.60 9.01
N SER A 200 6.70 -0.57 8.70
CA SER A 200 7.61 0.04 9.68
C SER A 200 6.85 0.76 10.79
N SER A 201 5.80 1.52 10.44
CA SER A 201 5.00 2.23 11.43
C SER A 201 4.28 1.26 12.35
N GLY A 202 3.66 0.22 11.79
CA GLY A 202 2.97 -0.83 12.54
C GLY A 202 3.92 -1.61 13.46
N LEU A 203 5.05 -2.10 12.95
CA LEU A 203 5.94 -2.94 13.76
C LEU A 203 6.71 -2.15 14.82
N LEU A 204 7.22 -0.96 14.50
CA LEU A 204 7.90 -0.12 15.48
C LEU A 204 6.92 0.42 16.53
N GLY A 205 5.70 0.76 16.11
CA GLY A 205 4.61 1.15 17.00
C GLY A 205 4.23 0.02 17.97
N LEU A 206 4.08 -1.20 17.46
CA LEU A 206 3.80 -2.40 18.26
C LEU A 206 4.90 -2.67 19.29
N LEU A 207 6.18 -2.57 18.91
CA LEU A 207 7.29 -2.80 19.84
C LEU A 207 7.26 -1.78 20.98
N ALA A 208 7.04 -0.50 20.67
CA ALA A 208 6.85 0.53 21.69
C ALA A 208 5.61 0.26 22.56
N TYR A 209 4.50 -0.18 21.96
CA TYR A 209 3.29 -0.59 22.67
C TYR A 209 3.59 -1.71 23.68
N ALA A 210 4.31 -2.74 23.26
CA ALA A 210 4.72 -3.89 24.05
C ALA A 210 5.90 -3.61 25.00
N ALA A 211 6.42 -2.37 25.04
CA ALA A 211 7.63 -2.00 25.76
C ALA A 211 8.86 -2.87 25.42
N GLN A 212 8.93 -3.31 24.16
CA GLN A 212 10.05 -4.09 23.63
C GLN A 212 11.05 -3.16 22.92
N PRO A 213 12.37 -3.43 23.04
CA PRO A 213 13.35 -2.75 22.22
C PRO A 213 13.19 -3.16 20.75
N VAL A 214 13.69 -2.30 19.84
CA VAL A 214 13.83 -2.68 18.43
C VAL A 214 15.00 -3.65 18.31
N PRO A 215 14.78 -4.88 17.82
CA PRO A 215 15.89 -5.82 17.59
C PRO A 215 16.91 -5.25 16.61
N ASP A 216 18.18 -5.60 16.83
CA ASP A 216 19.27 -5.21 15.94
C ASP A 216 18.99 -5.69 14.51
N GLY A 217 19.23 -4.83 13.53
CA GLY A 217 18.99 -5.12 12.11
C GLY A 217 17.53 -5.04 11.65
N LEU A 218 16.53 -5.08 12.55
CA LEU A 218 15.12 -5.03 12.14
C LEU A 218 14.79 -3.75 11.36
N GLY A 219 15.34 -2.61 11.75
CA GLY A 219 15.14 -1.35 11.02
C GLY A 219 15.58 -1.41 9.56
N GLU A 220 16.69 -2.11 9.29
CA GLU A 220 17.22 -2.29 7.94
C GLU A 220 16.36 -3.26 7.12
N VAL A 221 15.93 -4.37 7.73
CA VAL A 221 14.99 -5.32 7.12
C VAL A 221 13.69 -4.62 6.74
N LEU A 222 13.13 -3.81 7.65
CA LEU A 222 11.93 -3.02 7.39
C LEU A 222 12.13 -2.03 6.24
N ARG A 223 13.30 -1.37 6.17
CA ARG A 223 13.64 -0.46 5.07
C ARG A 223 13.68 -1.20 3.73
N LYS A 224 14.27 -2.39 3.67
CA LYS A 224 14.27 -3.25 2.47
C LYS A 224 12.85 -3.71 2.11
N MET A 225 12.02 -4.09 3.08
CA MET A 225 10.61 -4.45 2.86
C MET A 225 9.80 -3.30 2.26
N ARG A 226 10.02 -2.05 2.71
CA ARG A 226 9.38 -0.86 2.10
C ARG A 226 9.74 -0.73 0.63
N ARG A 227 11.03 -0.88 0.30
CA ARG A 227 11.53 -0.84 -1.08
C ARG A 227 10.93 -1.95 -1.94
N LEU A 228 10.89 -3.19 -1.42
CA LEU A 228 10.29 -4.32 -2.12
C LEU A 228 8.81 -4.04 -2.42
N ARG A 229 8.06 -3.60 -1.40
CA ARG A 229 6.65 -3.27 -1.58
C ARG A 229 6.46 -2.20 -2.66
N GLN A 230 7.14 -1.05 -2.55
CA GLN A 230 6.96 0.02 -3.53
C GLN A 230 7.33 -0.43 -4.95
N ARG A 231 8.39 -1.24 -5.11
CA ARG A 231 8.79 -1.76 -6.43
C ARG A 231 7.75 -2.67 -7.06
N VAL A 232 7.14 -3.56 -6.26
CA VAL A 232 6.06 -4.42 -6.76
C VAL A 232 4.82 -3.60 -7.06
N ASP A 233 4.47 -2.65 -6.19
CA ASP A 233 3.30 -1.77 -6.37
C ASP A 233 3.49 -0.92 -7.67
N GLU A 234 4.66 -0.31 -7.91
CA GLU A 234 4.94 0.46 -9.14
C GLU A 234 5.05 -0.38 -10.44
N LEU A 235 5.25 -1.69 -10.32
CA LEU A 235 5.15 -2.61 -11.47
C LEU A 235 3.69 -2.93 -11.82
N ALA A 236 2.79 -2.90 -10.84
CA ALA A 236 1.35 -3.08 -11.03
C ALA A 236 0.65 -1.79 -11.48
N ASP A 237 1.02 -0.66 -10.86
CA ASP A 237 0.30 0.62 -10.95
C ASP A 237 0.85 1.55 -12.04
N LEU A 238 1.47 1.00 -13.10
CA LEU A 238 2.15 1.78 -14.14
C LEU A 238 1.19 2.78 -14.84
N PHE A 239 -0.07 2.38 -15.07
CA PHE A 239 -1.07 3.27 -15.68
C PHE A 239 -1.41 4.43 -14.75
N GLU A 240 -1.72 4.13 -13.48
CA GLU A 240 -2.11 5.12 -12.49
C GLU A 240 -1.00 6.16 -12.30
N ASP A 241 0.24 5.70 -12.11
CA ASP A 241 1.39 6.58 -11.93
C ASP A 241 1.61 7.47 -13.16
N ALA A 242 1.66 6.89 -14.37
CA ALA A 242 1.90 7.67 -15.58
C ALA A 242 0.76 8.66 -15.87
N ALA A 243 -0.50 8.23 -15.72
CA ALA A 243 -1.69 9.06 -15.99
C ALA A 243 -1.84 10.21 -14.98
N THR A 244 -1.38 10.02 -13.74
CA THR A 244 -1.38 11.08 -12.72
C THR A 244 -0.14 11.98 -12.79
N GLY A 245 0.77 11.75 -13.74
CA GLY A 245 1.92 12.61 -13.97
C GLY A 245 3.16 12.23 -13.18
N LEU A 246 3.22 11.03 -12.63
CA LEU A 246 4.37 10.49 -11.91
C LEU A 246 5.27 9.69 -12.85
N VAL A 247 6.53 9.53 -12.44
CA VAL A 247 7.51 8.67 -13.13
C VAL A 247 7.86 7.51 -12.19
N SER A 248 7.20 6.38 -12.40
CA SER A 248 7.47 5.14 -11.67
C SER A 248 8.85 4.58 -11.99
N TYR A 249 9.37 3.69 -11.15
CA TYR A 249 10.70 3.11 -11.32
C TYR A 249 10.94 2.47 -12.70
N PRO A 250 10.01 1.67 -13.28
CA PRO A 250 10.20 1.12 -14.63
C PRO A 250 10.32 2.21 -15.70
N VAL A 251 9.52 3.28 -15.63
CA VAL A 251 9.62 4.40 -16.58
C VAL A 251 10.95 5.14 -16.40
N ALA A 252 11.37 5.41 -15.17
CA ALA A 252 12.66 6.03 -14.88
C ALA A 252 13.83 5.21 -15.48
N ARG A 253 13.74 3.88 -15.38
CA ARG A 253 14.71 2.95 -15.97
C ARG A 253 14.71 2.99 -17.49
N GLY A 254 13.54 2.95 -18.13
CA GLY A 254 13.44 3.05 -19.57
C GLY A 254 13.94 4.40 -20.10
N LEU A 255 13.65 5.50 -19.41
CA LEU A 255 14.13 6.83 -19.80
C LEU A 255 15.64 6.97 -19.65
N ALA A 256 16.26 6.23 -18.71
CA ALA A 256 17.70 6.17 -18.55
C ALA A 256 18.40 5.24 -19.56
N ASP A 257 17.66 4.38 -20.26
CA ASP A 257 18.21 3.46 -21.27
C ASP A 257 18.32 4.15 -22.65
N PRO A 258 19.53 4.34 -23.21
CA PRO A 258 19.72 5.01 -24.49
C PRO A 258 18.99 4.37 -25.68
N SER A 259 18.66 3.07 -25.60
CA SER A 259 18.02 2.33 -26.69
C SER A 259 16.53 2.64 -26.85
N VAL A 260 15.86 3.12 -25.80
CA VAL A 260 14.41 3.41 -25.81
C VAL A 260 14.04 4.78 -25.27
N SER A 261 14.98 5.51 -24.64
CA SER A 261 14.72 6.80 -23.99
C SER A 261 13.97 7.81 -24.87
N ALA A 262 14.37 7.95 -26.13
CA ALA A 262 13.77 8.92 -27.06
C ALA A 262 12.29 8.60 -27.34
N ASP A 263 11.98 7.35 -27.67
CA ASP A 263 10.61 6.90 -27.96
C ASP A 263 9.74 6.96 -26.71
N LEU A 264 10.27 6.47 -25.59
CA LEU A 264 9.56 6.48 -24.31
C LEU A 264 9.25 7.90 -23.84
N ARG A 265 10.18 8.85 -24.01
CA ARG A 265 9.95 10.26 -23.70
C ARG A 265 8.79 10.83 -24.52
N VAL A 266 8.75 10.59 -25.83
CA VAL A 266 7.65 11.05 -26.70
C VAL A 266 6.31 10.47 -26.24
N LEU A 267 6.28 9.19 -25.86
CA LEU A 267 5.07 8.54 -25.35
C LEU A 267 4.61 9.15 -24.02
N ILE A 268 5.52 9.38 -23.06
CA ILE A 268 5.20 10.00 -21.77
C ILE A 268 4.73 11.45 -21.95
N ASP A 269 5.40 12.24 -22.79
CA ASP A 269 4.98 13.63 -23.08
C ASP A 269 3.56 13.66 -23.68
N ARG A 270 3.25 12.75 -24.61
CA ARG A 270 1.91 12.63 -25.19
C ARG A 270 0.88 12.20 -24.15
N LEU A 271 1.20 11.20 -23.33
CA LEU A 271 0.34 10.70 -22.26
C LEU A 271 0.02 11.83 -21.28
N TRP A 272 1.03 12.56 -20.80
CA TRP A 272 0.87 13.68 -19.87
C TRP A 272 0.12 14.87 -20.47
N ALA A 273 0.34 15.19 -21.75
CA ALA A 273 -0.44 16.20 -22.44
C ALA A 273 -1.93 15.84 -22.49
N ARG A 274 -2.26 14.59 -22.83
CA ARG A 274 -3.65 14.11 -22.85
C ARG A 274 -4.25 14.04 -21.46
N ALA A 275 -3.53 13.53 -20.48
CA ALA A 275 -4.00 13.41 -19.09
C ALA A 275 -4.34 14.78 -18.52
N ARG A 276 -3.48 15.79 -18.70
CA ARG A 276 -3.76 17.18 -18.29
C ARG A 276 -4.99 17.75 -18.99
N HIS A 277 -5.22 17.42 -20.26
CA HIS A 277 -6.44 17.84 -20.96
C HIS A 277 -7.68 17.18 -20.36
N VAL A 278 -7.67 15.87 -20.11
CA VAL A 278 -8.80 15.14 -19.50
C VAL A 278 -9.09 15.68 -18.11
N ILE A 279 -8.07 15.89 -17.29
CA ILE A 279 -8.18 16.46 -15.94
C ILE A 279 -8.72 17.90 -16.00
N GLY A 280 -8.17 18.75 -16.86
CA GLY A 280 -8.56 20.16 -16.96
C GLY A 280 -9.94 20.39 -17.60
N ALA A 281 -10.40 19.47 -18.46
CA ALA A 281 -11.71 19.55 -19.11
C ALA A 281 -12.86 19.14 -18.19
N ARG A 282 -12.58 18.47 -17.08
CA ARG A 282 -13.59 18.01 -16.13
C ARG A 282 -13.50 18.77 -14.82
N ARG A 283 -14.67 19.12 -14.30
CA ARG A 283 -14.84 19.50 -12.89
C ARG A 283 -15.53 18.31 -12.25
N GLY A 284 -14.81 17.60 -11.40
CA GLY A 284 -15.29 16.37 -10.77
C GLY A 284 -14.38 15.98 -9.63
N ASP A 285 -14.85 15.03 -8.82
CA ASP A 285 -14.05 14.43 -7.76
C ASP A 285 -12.99 13.46 -8.32
N ALA A 286 -12.25 12.81 -7.42
CA ALA A 286 -11.23 11.84 -7.77
C ALA A 286 -11.78 10.64 -8.59
N ALA A 287 -12.99 10.14 -8.27
CA ALA A 287 -13.57 8.98 -8.91
C ALA A 287 -14.07 9.27 -10.33
N GLU A 288 -14.66 10.45 -10.56
CA GLU A 288 -15.07 10.92 -11.88
C GLU A 288 -13.86 11.17 -12.78
N LEU A 289 -12.78 11.73 -12.22
CA LEU A 289 -11.51 11.91 -12.92
C LEU A 289 -10.88 10.56 -13.26
N ASN A 290 -10.87 9.60 -12.33
CA ASN A 290 -10.40 8.24 -12.60
C ASN A 290 -11.12 7.60 -13.79
N ARG A 291 -12.46 7.58 -13.74
CA ARG A 291 -13.29 7.02 -14.82
C ARG A 291 -13.04 7.73 -16.15
N ALA A 292 -12.80 9.03 -16.11
CA ALA A 292 -12.46 9.80 -17.31
C ALA A 292 -11.09 9.43 -17.87
N LEU A 293 -10.08 9.23 -17.02
CA LEU A 293 -8.73 8.84 -17.44
C LEU A 293 -8.71 7.41 -17.98
N VAL A 294 -9.27 6.45 -17.24
CA VAL A 294 -9.33 5.02 -17.62
C VAL A 294 -10.22 4.81 -18.84
N GLY A 295 -11.28 5.61 -19.00
CA GLY A 295 -12.19 5.55 -20.15
C GLY A 295 -11.69 6.29 -21.40
N ASP A 296 -10.58 7.02 -21.32
CA ASP A 296 -10.04 7.76 -22.46
C ASP A 296 -9.24 6.85 -23.39
N LEU A 297 -9.78 6.59 -24.58
CA LEU A 297 -9.18 5.67 -25.54
C LEU A 297 -7.75 6.06 -25.92
N GLU A 298 -7.47 7.36 -26.08
CA GLU A 298 -6.12 7.83 -26.43
C GLU A 298 -5.13 7.58 -25.28
N LEU A 299 -5.50 7.85 -24.03
CA LEU A 299 -4.64 7.53 -22.87
C LEU A 299 -4.35 6.03 -22.78
N VAL A 300 -5.37 5.20 -22.94
CA VAL A 300 -5.22 3.73 -22.88
C VAL A 300 -4.30 3.23 -23.99
N GLU A 301 -4.43 3.75 -25.21
CA GLU A 301 -3.57 3.38 -26.34
C GLU A 301 -2.11 3.83 -26.13
N VAL A 302 -1.90 5.07 -25.69
CA VAL A 302 -0.55 5.60 -25.44
C VAL A 302 0.11 4.87 -24.27
N HIS A 303 -0.63 4.58 -23.20
CA HIS A 303 -0.13 3.79 -22.09
C HIS A 303 0.25 2.36 -22.52
N ARG A 304 -0.58 1.71 -23.35
CA ARG A 304 -0.23 0.40 -23.90
C ARG A 304 1.10 0.45 -24.66
N ALA A 305 1.33 1.50 -25.46
CA ALA A 305 2.60 1.69 -26.16
C ALA A 305 3.78 1.91 -25.20
N VAL A 306 3.58 2.64 -24.08
CA VAL A 306 4.57 2.78 -23.01
C VAL A 306 4.94 1.40 -22.44
N LEU A 307 3.93 0.62 -22.05
CA LEU A 307 4.13 -0.71 -21.48
C LEU A 307 4.81 -1.66 -22.47
N GLU A 308 4.37 -1.70 -23.73
CA GLU A 308 4.98 -2.50 -24.79
C GLU A 308 6.45 -2.12 -25.03
N THR A 309 6.79 -0.82 -24.98
CA THR A 309 8.18 -0.35 -25.09
C THR A 309 9.03 -0.87 -23.93
N LEU A 310 8.53 -0.78 -22.69
CA LEU A 310 9.24 -1.28 -21.50
C LEU A 310 9.38 -2.81 -21.49
N ILE A 311 8.40 -3.54 -22.02
CA ILE A 311 8.44 -5.00 -22.13
C ILE A 311 9.44 -5.43 -23.20
N SER A 312 9.31 -4.88 -24.42
CA SER A 312 10.12 -5.29 -25.58
C SER A 312 11.60 -4.95 -25.42
N SER A 313 11.92 -3.87 -24.70
CA SER A 313 13.30 -3.52 -24.32
C SER A 313 13.89 -4.36 -23.18
N GLY A 314 13.06 -5.14 -22.48
CA GLY A 314 13.51 -5.94 -21.33
C GLY A 314 13.54 -5.19 -19.99
N ILE A 315 13.19 -3.90 -19.95
CA ILE A 315 13.20 -3.09 -18.72
C ILE A 315 12.29 -3.68 -17.63
N MET A 316 11.09 -4.15 -17.99
CA MET A 316 10.19 -4.80 -17.01
C MET A 316 10.83 -6.04 -16.38
N ARG A 317 11.54 -6.85 -17.19
CA ARG A 317 12.25 -8.04 -16.72
C ARG A 317 13.40 -7.68 -15.77
N GLU A 318 14.17 -6.64 -16.10
CA GLU A 318 15.24 -6.15 -15.22
C GLU A 318 14.68 -5.67 -13.87
N CYS A 319 13.61 -4.87 -13.89
CA CYS A 319 12.97 -4.38 -12.68
C CYS A 319 12.46 -5.53 -11.80
N ARG A 320 11.86 -6.57 -12.42
CA ARG A 320 11.47 -7.80 -11.73
C ARG A 320 12.64 -8.56 -11.14
N GLN A 321 13.76 -8.68 -11.85
CA GLN A 321 14.97 -9.32 -11.32
C GLN A 321 15.54 -8.56 -10.11
N GLU A 322 15.51 -7.23 -10.14
CA GLU A 322 15.92 -6.42 -9.00
C GLU A 322 14.99 -6.55 -7.79
N ALA A 323 13.68 -6.67 -8.02
CA ALA A 323 12.71 -6.93 -6.95
C ALA A 323 12.89 -8.34 -6.35
N ASP A 324 13.15 -9.35 -7.18
CA ASP A 324 13.42 -10.73 -6.75
C ASP A 324 14.73 -10.87 -5.98
N GLY A 325 15.79 -10.17 -6.41
CA GLY A 325 17.05 -10.08 -5.67
C GLY A 325 16.85 -9.46 -4.28
N LEU A 326 16.09 -8.36 -4.22
CA LEU A 326 15.75 -7.72 -2.95
C LEU A 326 14.90 -8.63 -2.04
N TRP A 327 13.92 -9.35 -2.59
CA TRP A 327 13.15 -10.35 -1.84
C TRP A 327 14.06 -11.44 -1.27
N SER A 328 15.01 -11.94 -2.06
CA SER A 328 15.96 -12.98 -1.64
C SER A 328 16.84 -12.51 -0.48
N GLU A 329 17.35 -11.27 -0.54
CA GLU A 329 18.11 -10.67 0.56
C GLU A 329 17.27 -10.55 1.84
N ILE A 330 16.04 -10.05 1.74
CA ILE A 330 15.15 -9.92 2.89
C ILE A 330 14.82 -11.30 3.49
N ALA A 331 14.60 -12.30 2.65
CA ALA A 331 14.31 -13.66 3.10
C ALA A 331 15.48 -14.26 3.90
N LEU A 332 16.73 -14.00 3.50
CA LEU A 332 17.93 -14.40 4.25
C LEU A 332 18.03 -13.67 5.59
N ASP A 333 17.83 -12.35 5.59
CA ASP A 333 17.87 -11.55 6.81
C ASP A 333 16.79 -12.00 7.82
N LEU A 334 15.58 -12.29 7.33
CA LEU A 334 14.47 -12.78 8.16
C LEU A 334 14.68 -14.21 8.66
N ALA A 335 15.37 -15.06 7.89
CA ALA A 335 15.73 -16.41 8.34
C ALA A 335 16.77 -16.39 9.48
N ALA A 336 17.63 -15.37 9.50
CA ALA A 336 18.61 -15.15 10.57
C ALA A 336 18.02 -14.37 11.78
N ALA A 337 16.87 -13.72 11.60
CA ALA A 337 16.21 -12.96 12.66
C ALA A 337 15.54 -13.86 13.70
N ASP A 338 15.18 -13.27 14.84
CA ASP A 338 14.36 -13.94 15.86
C ASP A 338 13.06 -14.49 15.23
N PRO A 339 12.71 -15.79 15.42
CA PRO A 339 11.56 -16.43 14.80
C PRO A 339 10.21 -15.74 15.07
N ARG A 340 10.10 -14.97 16.17
CA ARG A 340 8.91 -14.18 16.48
C ARG A 340 8.66 -13.08 15.44
N PHE A 341 9.71 -12.64 14.74
CA PHE A 341 9.68 -11.66 13.65
C PHE A 341 9.88 -12.33 12.29
N GLY A 342 10.89 -13.19 12.18
CA GLY A 342 11.32 -13.82 10.92
C GLY A 342 10.20 -14.58 10.22
N GLU A 343 9.52 -15.48 10.94
CA GLU A 343 8.46 -16.33 10.38
C GLU A 343 7.25 -15.55 9.84
N PRO A 344 6.61 -14.64 10.60
CA PRO A 344 5.45 -13.91 10.08
C PRO A 344 5.81 -12.94 8.95
N LEU A 345 6.93 -12.23 9.04
CA LEU A 345 7.34 -11.28 7.99
C LEU A 345 7.76 -11.98 6.70
N THR A 346 8.28 -13.19 6.82
CA THR A 346 8.58 -14.06 5.68
C THR A 346 7.32 -14.32 4.84
N ALA A 347 6.20 -14.66 5.47
CA ALA A 347 4.95 -14.90 4.73
C ALA A 347 4.48 -13.64 4.00
N VAL A 348 4.64 -12.47 4.62
CA VAL A 348 4.26 -11.17 4.04
C VAL A 348 5.09 -10.85 2.78
N ILE A 349 6.41 -11.05 2.82
CA ILE A 349 7.24 -10.82 1.63
C ILE A 349 7.02 -11.88 0.54
N ASP A 350 6.67 -13.10 0.92
CA ASP A 350 6.35 -14.17 -0.03
C ASP A 350 5.05 -13.88 -0.80
N LEU A 351 4.05 -13.27 -0.16
CA LEU A 351 2.85 -12.76 -0.85
C LEU A 351 3.22 -11.68 -1.89
N LYS A 352 4.16 -10.78 -1.57
CA LYS A 352 4.67 -9.80 -2.55
C LYS A 352 5.42 -10.45 -3.70
N ARG A 353 6.14 -11.54 -3.45
CA ARG A 353 6.81 -12.31 -4.51
C ARG A 353 5.82 -13.06 -5.40
N ALA A 354 4.77 -13.63 -4.82
CA ALA A 354 3.67 -14.27 -5.56
C ALA A 354 2.95 -13.26 -6.47
N LEU A 355 2.65 -12.05 -5.98
CA LEU A 355 2.12 -10.97 -6.80
C LEU A 355 3.04 -10.63 -7.98
N LEU A 356 4.34 -10.54 -7.74
CA LEU A 356 5.32 -10.27 -8.81
C LEU A 356 5.32 -11.36 -9.90
N ASP A 357 5.23 -12.65 -9.53
CA ASP A 357 5.12 -13.75 -10.49
C ASP A 357 3.78 -13.72 -11.24
N ARG A 358 2.67 -13.34 -10.57
CA ARG A 358 1.36 -13.17 -11.21
C ARG A 358 1.41 -12.08 -12.27
N LEU A 359 1.95 -10.91 -11.92
CA LEU A 359 2.12 -9.79 -12.85
C LEU A 359 2.90 -10.23 -14.09
N GLU A 360 4.05 -10.89 -13.90
CA GLU A 360 4.85 -11.39 -15.03
C GLU A 360 4.05 -12.38 -15.90
N SER A 361 3.31 -13.30 -15.29
CA SER A 361 2.50 -14.30 -16.02
C SER A 361 1.32 -13.71 -16.81
N ASN A 362 0.77 -12.58 -16.37
CA ASN A 362 -0.35 -11.89 -17.00
C ASN A 362 0.10 -10.70 -17.88
N GLY A 363 1.36 -10.66 -18.29
CA GLY A 363 1.85 -9.59 -19.16
C GLY A 363 1.89 -8.21 -18.50
N TRP A 364 2.10 -8.18 -17.18
CA TRP A 364 2.17 -6.99 -16.31
C TRP A 364 0.85 -6.25 -16.13
N GLN A 365 -0.27 -6.94 -16.34
CA GLN A 365 -1.60 -6.45 -15.97
C GLN A 365 -1.93 -6.91 -14.55
N ASP A 366 -2.37 -5.98 -13.69
CA ASP A 366 -2.86 -6.31 -12.35
C ASP A 366 -4.32 -6.78 -12.42
N ASP A 367 -4.50 -7.97 -12.99
CA ASP A 367 -5.79 -8.65 -12.94
C ASP A 367 -6.03 -9.21 -11.53
N PRO A 368 -7.18 -8.89 -10.90
CA PRO A 368 -7.49 -9.43 -9.59
C PRO A 368 -7.61 -10.96 -9.66
N PRO A 369 -7.24 -11.67 -8.58
CA PRO A 369 -7.38 -13.12 -8.54
C PRO A 369 -8.87 -13.51 -8.57
N PRO A 370 -9.21 -14.76 -8.95
CA PRO A 370 -10.59 -15.23 -9.03
C PRO A 370 -11.27 -15.32 -7.66
N HIS A 371 -10.50 -15.39 -6.58
CA HIS A 371 -11.00 -15.41 -5.20
C HIS A 371 -11.10 -14.00 -4.62
N THR A 372 -12.14 -13.77 -3.82
CA THR A 372 -12.31 -12.54 -3.06
C THR A 372 -11.73 -12.65 -1.66
N PHE A 373 -11.51 -11.51 -0.99
CA PHE A 373 -11.15 -11.53 0.43
C PHE A 373 -12.23 -12.19 1.29
N LEU A 374 -13.51 -12.04 0.92
CA LEU A 374 -14.61 -12.73 1.61
C LEU A 374 -14.41 -14.24 1.52
N ASP A 375 -14.18 -14.80 0.32
CA ASP A 375 -13.94 -16.23 0.12
C ASP A 375 -12.82 -16.76 1.03
N MET A 376 -11.77 -15.96 1.23
CA MET A 376 -10.65 -16.30 2.13
C MET A 376 -11.05 -16.26 3.61
N VAL A 377 -11.93 -15.34 4.02
CA VAL A 377 -12.53 -15.28 5.37
C VAL A 377 -13.44 -16.49 5.62
N GLU A 378 -14.25 -16.88 4.63
CA GLU A 378 -15.09 -18.09 4.70
C GLU A 378 -14.22 -19.34 4.87
N ALA A 379 -13.21 -19.50 4.01
CA ALA A 379 -12.29 -20.63 4.07
C ALA A 379 -11.46 -20.68 5.36
N ALA A 380 -11.20 -19.53 6.00
CA ALA A 380 -10.54 -19.46 7.30
C ALA A 380 -11.47 -19.82 8.48
N GLY A 381 -12.76 -20.06 8.24
CA GLY A 381 -13.75 -20.39 9.27
C GLY A 381 -14.13 -19.21 10.17
N MET A 382 -14.09 -17.99 9.63
CA MET A 382 -14.23 -16.75 10.39
C MET A 382 -15.61 -16.07 10.28
N GLU A 383 -16.48 -16.49 9.37
CA GLU A 383 -17.80 -15.85 9.11
C GLU A 383 -18.74 -15.85 10.32
N GLY A 384 -18.73 -16.92 11.11
CA GLY A 384 -19.64 -17.09 12.25
C GLY A 384 -19.29 -16.29 13.50
N ARG A 385 -18.23 -15.47 13.48
CA ARG A 385 -17.82 -14.64 14.62
C ARG A 385 -18.24 -13.17 14.52
N HIS A 386 -18.65 -12.72 13.34
CA HIS A 386 -18.98 -11.31 13.08
C HIS A 386 -20.21 -11.12 12.16
N GLY A 387 -20.83 -12.21 11.68
CA GLY A 387 -21.96 -12.19 10.76
C GLY A 387 -23.33 -12.30 11.42
N GLU A 388 -23.69 -11.38 12.34
CA GLU A 388 -25.09 -11.05 12.65
C GLU A 388 -25.15 -9.60 13.18
N ARG A 389 -25.17 -8.61 12.28
CA ARG A 389 -25.87 -7.32 12.42
C ARG A 389 -25.69 -6.40 11.22
#